data_AF-A0A936JLC2-F1
#
_entry.id   AF-A0A936JLC2-F1
#
_cell.length_a   1.000
_cell.length_b   1.000
_cell.length_c   1.000
_cell.angle_alpha   90.00
_cell.angle_beta   90.00
_cell.angle_gamma   90.00
#
_symmetry.space_group_name_H-M   'P 1'
#
loop_
_entity.id
_entity.type
_entity.pdbx_description
1 polymer ?
#
loop_
_entity_poly.entity_id
_entity_poly.type
_entity_poly.pdbx_seq_one_letter_code
_entity_poly.pdbx_strand_id
1 'polypeptide(L)'
;MENDPRLRRPSNPKGSPRSWSLKKSEAKALLAEGQWTLDPEHCDGVGDAYVSARGELLLFSNHGRSILYESRKAIVDALAESAKQPPPQHVLEGLLLQGPHFIEAVPGLVDELAKQLKLPREALDNTPESLDVVEEALKKRIRPRSRILEIPNLFAAIVAYTGEVARHVTGGHWHLNEVHGGIWEPYVMYDDDSDYVNPFLEPYKSIAERRRGGLLLRVLIPVPGHQGLKFKKADWE
;
A
#
# COMPACT_ATOMS: atom_id res chain seq x y z
N MET A 1 7.86 17.23 37.22
CA MET A 1 7.96 18.05 35.98
C MET A 1 9.16 17.66 35.10
N GLU A 2 9.65 16.42 35.14
CA GLU A 2 10.92 16.07 34.48
C GLU A 2 10.77 15.37 33.12
N ASN A 3 9.53 15.29 32.58
CA ASN A 3 9.31 14.58 31.31
C ASN A 3 8.12 15.10 30.51
N ASP A 4 8.00 16.43 30.37
CA ASP A 4 6.97 17.02 29.51
C ASP A 4 7.23 16.61 28.05
N PRO A 5 6.30 15.86 27.40
CA PRO A 5 6.51 15.42 26.03
C PRO A 5 6.68 16.58 25.04
N ARG A 6 6.17 17.78 25.36
CA ARG A 6 6.27 18.97 24.51
C ARG A 6 7.71 19.46 24.32
N LEU A 7 8.59 19.14 25.26
CA LEU A 7 10.02 19.49 25.19
C LEU A 7 10.81 18.53 24.29
N ARG A 8 10.19 17.44 23.83
CA ARG A 8 10.81 16.48 22.91
C ARG A 8 10.68 16.97 21.46
N ARG A 9 11.51 16.41 20.58
CA ARG A 9 11.36 16.61 19.13
C ARG A 9 9.99 16.05 18.68
N PRO A 10 9.22 16.80 17.86
CA PRO A 10 7.99 16.30 17.27
C PRO A 10 8.24 15.01 16.47
N SER A 11 7.26 14.12 16.47
CA SER A 11 7.32 12.80 15.84
C SER A 11 7.06 12.84 14.32
N ASN A 12 6.58 13.96 13.80
CA ASN A 12 6.12 14.10 12.43
C ASN A 12 7.05 14.97 11.55
N PRO A 13 6.98 14.83 10.22
CA PRO A 13 7.82 15.59 9.30
C PRO A 13 7.50 17.09 9.31
N LYS A 14 8.45 17.90 8.84
CA LYS A 14 8.30 19.36 8.71
C LYS A 14 7.17 19.67 7.72
N GLY A 15 6.25 20.54 8.14
CA GLY A 15 5.08 20.93 7.34
C GLY A 15 3.77 20.28 7.80
N SER A 16 3.82 19.25 8.65
CA SER A 16 2.64 18.68 9.29
C SER A 16 2.34 19.32 10.66
N PRO A 17 1.08 19.29 11.15
CA PRO A 17 0.74 19.81 12.47
C PRO A 17 1.52 19.10 13.58
N ARG A 18 2.33 19.82 14.36
CA ARG A 18 3.29 19.22 15.30
C ARG A 18 2.64 18.23 16.26
N SER A 19 3.24 17.06 16.38
CA SER A 19 2.72 15.99 17.24
C SER A 19 3.80 15.22 18.00
N TRP A 20 3.41 14.56 19.08
CA TRP A 20 4.27 13.73 19.91
C TRP A 20 3.61 12.40 20.20
N SER A 21 4.35 11.31 20.01
CA SER A 21 3.90 9.98 20.37
C SER A 21 4.16 9.68 21.84
N LEU A 22 3.11 9.39 22.59
CA LEU A 22 3.13 9.20 24.04
C LEU A 22 2.94 7.73 24.42
N LYS A 23 3.58 7.30 25.51
CA LYS A 23 3.19 6.05 26.18
C LYS A 23 1.84 6.26 26.88
N LYS A 24 1.09 5.17 27.06
CA LYS A 24 -0.19 5.19 27.78
C LYS A 24 -0.10 5.83 29.16
N SER A 25 0.97 5.57 29.90
CA SER A 25 1.19 6.17 31.23
C SER A 25 1.39 7.69 31.17
N GLU A 26 2.07 8.21 30.14
CA GLU A 26 2.29 9.64 29.94
C GLU A 26 0.99 10.35 29.55
N ALA A 27 0.20 9.74 28.65
CA ALA A 27 -1.09 10.28 28.26
C ALA A 27 -2.08 10.32 29.43
N LYS A 28 -2.10 9.28 30.28
CA LYS A 28 -2.89 9.28 31.52
C LYS A 28 -2.44 10.36 32.50
N ALA A 29 -1.14 10.57 32.65
CA ALA A 29 -0.61 11.64 33.50
C ALA A 29 -1.04 13.02 32.99
N LEU A 30 -0.96 13.25 31.67
CA LEU A 30 -1.45 14.50 31.06
C LEU A 30 -2.94 14.73 31.33
N LEU A 31 -3.77 13.70 31.16
CA LEU A 31 -5.21 13.77 31.44
C LEU A 31 -5.50 14.09 32.91
N ALA A 32 -4.68 13.60 33.84
CA ALA A 32 -4.83 13.85 35.27
C ALA A 32 -4.35 15.26 35.70
N GLU A 33 -3.37 15.84 35.01
CA GLU A 33 -2.79 17.14 35.35
C GLU A 33 -3.53 18.34 34.76
N GLY A 34 -4.31 18.14 33.70
CA GLY A 34 -4.89 19.22 32.91
C GLY A 34 -6.42 19.30 32.93
N GLN A 35 -6.94 20.47 32.54
CA GLN A 35 -8.34 20.60 32.15
C GLN A 35 -8.49 20.07 30.72
N TRP A 36 -8.86 18.79 30.62
CA TRP A 36 -9.15 18.10 29.37
C TRP A 36 -10.65 17.85 29.27
N THR A 37 -11.17 18.05 28.07
CA THR A 37 -12.57 17.80 27.72
C THR A 37 -12.62 16.81 26.59
N LEU A 38 -13.58 15.87 26.61
CA LEU A 38 -13.77 14.93 25.52
C LEU A 38 -14.10 15.72 24.24
N ASP A 39 -13.52 15.33 23.11
CA ASP A 39 -13.77 15.89 21.79
C ASP A 39 -14.46 14.85 20.90
N PRO A 40 -15.81 14.81 20.90
CA PRO A 40 -16.56 13.79 20.18
C PRO A 40 -16.31 13.78 18.67
N GLU A 41 -15.88 14.92 18.10
CA GLU A 41 -15.62 15.03 16.65
C GLU A 41 -14.38 14.24 16.21
N HIS A 42 -13.46 13.94 17.14
CA HIS A 42 -12.21 13.24 16.86
C HIS A 42 -12.10 11.90 17.61
N CYS A 43 -13.13 11.49 18.34
CA CYS A 43 -13.22 10.13 18.85
C CYS A 43 -13.41 9.17 17.67
N ASP A 44 -12.61 8.10 17.63
CA ASP A 44 -12.81 7.01 16.68
C ASP A 44 -13.28 5.76 17.42
N GLY A 45 -13.64 4.70 16.70
CA GLY A 45 -14.08 3.44 17.30
C GLY A 45 -13.01 2.72 18.15
N VAL A 46 -11.78 3.25 18.19
CA VAL A 46 -10.59 2.61 18.77
C VAL A 46 -10.03 3.40 19.97
N GLY A 47 -10.38 4.68 20.12
CA GLY A 47 -9.91 5.54 21.19
C GLY A 47 -10.68 6.84 21.35
N ASP A 48 -10.49 7.46 22.51
CA ASP A 48 -11.09 8.74 22.87
C ASP A 48 -10.18 9.89 22.41
N ALA A 49 -10.77 11.02 22.04
CA ALA A 49 -10.04 12.27 21.82
C ALA A 49 -10.36 13.28 22.92
N TYR A 50 -9.33 14.01 23.35
CA TYR A 50 -9.48 15.04 24.38
C TYR A 50 -8.83 16.34 23.94
N VAL A 51 -9.47 17.46 24.26
CA VAL A 51 -8.95 18.81 24.01
C VAL A 51 -8.63 19.49 25.32
N SER A 52 -7.42 20.05 25.44
CA SER A 52 -7.02 20.82 26.60
C SER A 52 -7.53 22.25 26.54
N ALA A 53 -7.58 22.95 27.68
CA ALA A 53 -7.88 24.39 27.72
C ALA A 53 -6.91 25.25 26.88
N ARG A 54 -5.73 24.73 26.51
CA ARG A 54 -4.76 25.39 25.63
C ARG A 54 -5.03 25.13 24.14
N GLY A 55 -6.05 24.33 23.82
CA GLY A 55 -6.41 23.95 22.45
C GLY A 55 -5.57 22.80 21.89
N GLU A 56 -4.82 22.08 22.73
CA GLU A 56 -4.08 20.86 22.33
C GLU A 56 -5.06 19.71 22.12
N LEU A 57 -4.75 18.77 21.22
CA LEU A 57 -5.58 17.59 20.96
C LEU A 57 -4.81 16.32 21.33
N LEU A 58 -5.35 15.51 22.23
CA LEU A 58 -4.82 14.21 22.60
C LEU A 58 -5.71 13.11 22.03
N LEU A 59 -5.18 12.34 21.09
CA LEU A 59 -5.77 11.07 20.64
C LEU A 59 -5.33 9.95 21.58
N PHE A 60 -6.21 9.55 22.48
CA PHE A 60 -5.94 8.56 23.51
C PHE A 60 -6.26 7.15 23.03
N SER A 61 -5.23 6.42 22.62
CA SER A 61 -5.37 4.99 22.32
C SER A 61 -5.34 4.13 23.59
N ASN A 62 -6.31 3.22 23.72
CA ASN A 62 -6.32 2.18 24.75
C ASN A 62 -5.29 1.07 24.48
N HIS A 63 -4.92 0.88 23.20
CA HIS A 63 -4.07 -0.18 22.68
C HIS A 63 -2.91 0.43 21.88
N GLY A 64 -1.82 0.77 22.56
CA GLY A 64 -0.60 1.27 21.93
C GLY A 64 -0.19 2.65 22.41
N ARG A 65 0.18 3.52 21.46
CA ARG A 65 0.69 4.87 21.75
C ARG A 65 -0.41 5.89 21.49
N SER A 66 -0.55 6.84 22.42
CA SER A 66 -1.38 8.03 22.22
C SER A 66 -0.62 9.06 21.40
N ILE A 67 -1.34 9.98 20.76
CA ILE A 67 -0.72 11.08 20.00
C ILE A 67 -1.22 12.39 20.57
N LEU A 68 -0.28 13.25 20.98
CA LEU A 68 -0.56 14.62 21.37
C LEU A 68 -0.24 15.55 20.21
N TYR A 69 -1.19 16.36 19.79
CA TYR A 69 -1.00 17.45 18.84
C TYR A 69 -0.93 18.78 19.57
N GLU A 70 -0.07 19.67 19.09
CA GLU A 70 0.10 21.01 19.65
C GLU A 70 -1.17 21.85 19.54
N SER A 71 -2.00 21.61 18.51
CA SER A 71 -3.24 22.35 18.30
C SER A 71 -4.29 21.52 17.56
N ARG A 72 -5.49 21.43 18.13
CA ARG A 72 -6.69 20.90 17.47
C ARG A 72 -6.98 21.65 16.18
N LYS A 73 -6.89 22.99 16.23
CA LYS A 73 -7.12 23.86 15.07
C LYS A 73 -6.18 23.50 13.92
N ALA A 74 -4.89 23.30 14.20
CA ALA A 74 -3.92 22.95 13.17
C ALA A 74 -4.24 21.60 12.49
N ILE A 75 -4.82 20.64 13.21
CA ILE A 75 -5.28 19.37 12.64
C ILE A 75 -6.53 19.57 11.79
N VAL A 76 -7.53 20.29 12.30
CA VAL A 76 -8.75 20.60 11.56
C VAL A 76 -8.43 21.36 10.26
N ASP A 77 -7.56 22.38 10.33
CA ASP A 77 -7.14 23.15 9.17
C ASP A 77 -6.37 22.26 8.17
N ALA A 78 -5.50 21.36 8.64
CA ALA A 78 -4.79 20.41 7.78
C ALA A 78 -5.72 19.37 7.12
N LEU A 79 -6.73 18.87 7.85
CA LEU A 79 -7.74 17.97 7.31
C LEU A 79 -8.63 18.69 6.29
N ALA A 80 -9.06 19.91 6.58
CA ALA A 80 -9.83 20.74 5.67
C ALA A 80 -9.05 21.07 4.39
N GLU A 81 -7.74 21.34 4.50
CA GLU A 81 -6.88 21.55 3.34
C GLU A 81 -6.67 20.25 2.54
N SER A 82 -6.49 19.12 3.23
CA SER A 82 -6.41 17.80 2.59
C SER A 82 -7.72 17.44 1.87
N ALA A 83 -8.88 17.81 2.41
CA ALA A 83 -10.19 17.56 1.81
C ALA A 83 -10.44 18.40 0.56
N LYS A 84 -9.71 19.50 0.35
CA LYS A 84 -9.73 20.27 -0.91
C LYS A 84 -8.90 19.61 -2.00
N GLN A 85 -7.96 18.74 -1.63
CA GLN A 85 -7.20 17.99 -2.63
C GLN A 85 -8.12 16.91 -3.21
N PRO A 86 -8.01 16.62 -4.52
CA PRO A 86 -8.69 15.46 -5.08
C PRO A 86 -8.28 14.23 -4.27
N PRO A 87 -9.21 13.28 -4.05
CA PRO A 87 -8.89 12.05 -3.35
C PRO A 87 -7.65 11.41 -3.99
N PRO A 88 -6.75 10.81 -3.20
CA PRO A 88 -5.58 10.15 -3.77
C PRO A 88 -6.06 9.13 -4.82
N GLN A 89 -5.64 9.34 -6.07
CA GLN A 89 -5.95 8.43 -7.17
C GLN A 89 -5.43 7.04 -6.81
N HIS A 90 -6.25 6.02 -7.04
CA HIS A 90 -5.86 4.64 -6.74
C HIS A 90 -4.61 4.28 -7.55
N VAL A 91 -3.71 3.47 -6.99
CA VAL A 91 -2.43 3.14 -7.65
C VAL A 91 -2.57 2.38 -8.97
N LEU A 92 -3.77 1.89 -9.31
CA LEU A 92 -4.08 1.18 -10.55
C LEU A 92 -4.93 2.01 -11.53
N GLU A 93 -5.38 3.19 -11.13
CA GLU A 93 -6.23 4.04 -11.96
C GLU A 93 -5.48 4.43 -13.25
N GLY A 94 -6.06 4.08 -14.39
CA GLY A 94 -5.45 4.30 -15.71
C GLY A 94 -4.27 3.38 -16.06
N LEU A 95 -3.86 2.46 -15.17
CA LEU A 95 -2.74 1.54 -15.42
C LEU A 95 -3.18 0.13 -15.83
N LEU A 96 -4.37 -0.31 -15.40
CA LEU A 96 -4.95 -1.60 -15.77
C LEU A 96 -6.29 -1.42 -16.47
N LEU A 97 -6.63 -2.41 -17.31
CA LEU A 97 -8.03 -2.66 -17.68
C LEU A 97 -8.82 -2.97 -16.41
N GLN A 98 -10.06 -2.52 -16.33
CA GLN A 98 -10.89 -2.64 -15.13
C GLN A 98 -11.83 -3.83 -15.24
N GLY A 99 -12.12 -4.46 -14.10
CA GLY A 99 -13.05 -5.57 -14.00
C GLY A 99 -12.65 -6.79 -14.85
N PRO A 100 -13.63 -7.59 -15.29
CA PRO A 100 -13.39 -8.85 -16.01
C PRO A 100 -12.52 -8.70 -17.28
N HIS A 101 -12.55 -7.52 -17.89
CA HIS A 101 -11.76 -7.21 -19.09
C HIS A 101 -10.25 -7.35 -18.88
N PHE A 102 -9.75 -7.20 -17.64
CA PHE A 102 -8.35 -7.50 -17.34
C PHE A 102 -8.03 -8.97 -17.58
N ILE A 103 -8.83 -9.89 -17.01
CA ILE A 103 -8.61 -11.33 -17.13
C ILE A 103 -8.72 -11.77 -18.59
N GLU A 104 -9.73 -11.26 -19.31
CA GLU A 104 -9.92 -11.52 -20.74
C GLU A 104 -8.71 -11.10 -21.57
N ALA A 105 -8.03 -10.01 -21.18
CA ALA A 105 -6.87 -9.48 -21.87
C ALA A 105 -5.54 -10.15 -21.48
N VAL A 106 -5.49 -10.95 -20.41
CA VAL A 106 -4.25 -11.57 -19.90
C VAL A 106 -3.43 -12.26 -21.00
N PRO A 107 -3.99 -13.14 -21.86
CA PRO A 107 -3.20 -13.79 -22.91
C PRO A 107 -2.54 -12.78 -23.87
N GLY A 108 -3.29 -11.75 -24.29
CA GLY A 108 -2.80 -10.70 -25.17
C GLY A 108 -1.75 -9.81 -24.50
N LEU A 109 -1.92 -9.52 -23.21
CA LEU A 109 -0.96 -8.77 -22.39
C LEU A 109 0.37 -9.53 -22.23
N VAL A 110 0.36 -10.85 -22.08
CA VAL A 110 1.58 -11.66 -22.04
C VAL A 110 2.32 -11.64 -23.39
N ASP A 111 1.59 -11.72 -24.50
CA ASP A 111 2.19 -11.59 -25.83
C ASP A 111 2.76 -10.18 -26.07
N GLU A 112 2.06 -9.15 -25.57
CA GLU A 112 2.54 -7.78 -25.60
C GLU A 112 3.81 -7.61 -24.76
N LEU A 113 3.91 -8.24 -23.57
CA LEU A 113 5.12 -8.24 -22.75
C LEU A 113 6.33 -8.75 -23.54
N ALA A 114 6.19 -9.91 -24.19
CA ALA A 114 7.26 -10.49 -24.99
C ALA A 114 7.71 -9.53 -26.11
N LYS A 115 6.76 -8.91 -26.81
CA LYS A 115 7.04 -7.92 -27.87
C LYS A 115 7.76 -6.69 -27.33
N GLN A 116 7.24 -6.07 -26.27
CA GLN A 116 7.80 -4.84 -25.68
C GLN A 116 9.21 -5.08 -25.13
N LEU A 117 9.45 -6.25 -24.53
CA LEU A 117 10.77 -6.64 -24.01
C LEU A 117 11.68 -7.31 -25.04
N LYS A 118 11.21 -7.48 -26.28
CA LYS A 118 11.90 -8.20 -27.36
C LYS A 118 12.46 -9.55 -26.87
N LEU A 119 11.62 -10.30 -26.20
CA LEU A 119 11.88 -11.66 -25.75
C LEU A 119 11.17 -12.65 -26.70
N PRO A 120 11.76 -13.83 -26.96
CA PRO A 120 11.01 -14.92 -27.58
C PRO A 120 9.83 -15.28 -26.66
N ARG A 121 8.66 -15.58 -27.24
CA ARG A 121 7.43 -15.85 -26.47
C ARG A 121 7.61 -17.07 -25.56
N GLU A 122 8.44 -17.99 -25.98
CA GLU A 122 8.80 -19.24 -25.30
C GLU A 122 9.63 -18.99 -24.03
N ALA A 123 10.25 -17.82 -23.88
CA ALA A 123 10.91 -17.44 -22.63
C ALA A 123 9.90 -17.03 -21.54
N LEU A 124 8.63 -16.85 -21.89
CA LEU A 124 7.52 -16.58 -20.97
C LEU A 124 6.73 -17.87 -20.73
N ASP A 125 7.38 -18.86 -20.12
CA ASP A 125 6.92 -20.25 -19.97
C ASP A 125 6.14 -20.53 -18.66
N ASN A 126 5.76 -19.49 -17.93
CA ASN A 126 5.06 -19.56 -16.64
C ASN A 126 5.87 -20.25 -15.51
N THR A 127 7.19 -20.40 -15.67
CA THR A 127 8.07 -20.83 -14.57
C THR A 127 8.46 -19.65 -13.68
N PRO A 128 8.78 -19.85 -12.38
CA PRO A 128 9.34 -18.79 -11.54
C PRO A 128 10.60 -18.14 -12.14
N GLU A 129 11.45 -18.92 -12.79
CA GLU A 129 12.72 -18.49 -13.39
C GLU A 129 12.51 -17.54 -14.57
N SER A 130 11.40 -17.67 -15.30
CA SER A 130 11.06 -16.73 -16.39
C SER A 130 10.86 -15.29 -15.91
N LEU A 131 10.49 -15.08 -14.63
CA LEU A 131 10.37 -13.74 -14.06
C LEU A 131 11.73 -13.05 -13.91
N ASP A 132 12.80 -13.81 -13.69
CA ASP A 132 14.16 -13.28 -13.67
C ASP A 132 14.56 -12.80 -15.08
N VAL A 133 14.13 -13.52 -16.13
CA VAL A 133 14.34 -13.13 -17.53
C VAL A 133 13.62 -11.82 -17.85
N VAL A 134 12.36 -11.69 -17.43
CA VAL A 134 11.57 -10.46 -17.56
C VAL A 134 12.25 -9.29 -16.84
N GLU A 135 12.69 -9.51 -15.60
CA GLU A 135 13.32 -8.47 -14.80
C GLU A 135 14.64 -7.97 -15.42
N GLU A 136 15.47 -8.88 -15.92
CA GLU A 136 16.71 -8.52 -16.62
C GLU A 136 16.45 -7.79 -17.94
N ALA A 137 15.41 -8.17 -18.68
CA ALA A 137 15.00 -7.47 -19.89
C ALA A 137 14.52 -6.04 -19.60
N LEU A 138 13.72 -5.86 -18.53
CA LEU A 138 13.28 -4.55 -18.06
C LEU A 138 14.47 -3.67 -17.66
N LYS A 139 15.41 -4.19 -16.87
CA LYS A 139 16.63 -3.47 -16.46
C LYS A 139 17.50 -3.03 -17.63
N LYS A 140 17.55 -3.82 -18.71
CA LYS A 140 18.37 -3.54 -19.90
C LYS A 140 17.70 -2.57 -20.86
N ARG A 141 16.38 -2.67 -21.05
CA ARG A 141 15.66 -1.95 -22.11
C ARG A 141 14.91 -0.72 -21.64
N ILE A 142 14.39 -0.73 -20.41
CA ILE A 142 13.52 0.33 -19.90
C ILE A 142 14.25 1.11 -18.81
N ARG A 143 14.81 2.27 -19.19
CA ARG A 143 15.46 3.21 -18.28
C ARG A 143 14.98 4.65 -18.54
N PRO A 144 14.74 5.46 -17.48
CA PRO A 144 14.65 5.06 -16.07
C PRO A 144 13.45 4.13 -15.80
N ARG A 145 13.47 3.41 -14.66
CA ARG A 145 12.41 2.46 -14.28
C ARG A 145 11.01 3.08 -14.25
N SER A 146 10.89 4.36 -13.89
CA SER A 146 9.62 5.09 -13.88
C SER A 146 8.89 5.04 -15.22
N ARG A 147 9.61 4.89 -16.34
CA ARG A 147 9.03 4.77 -17.68
C ARG A 147 8.14 3.54 -17.85
N ILE A 148 8.22 2.55 -16.96
CA ILE A 148 7.30 1.40 -16.98
C ILE A 148 5.84 1.84 -16.88
N LEU A 149 5.56 2.90 -16.10
CA LEU A 149 4.20 3.44 -15.96
C LEU A 149 3.79 4.37 -17.11
N GLU A 150 4.75 4.78 -17.96
CA GLU A 150 4.52 5.67 -19.10
C GLU A 150 4.30 4.91 -20.41
N ILE A 151 4.82 3.68 -20.51
CA ILE A 151 4.69 2.85 -21.71
C ILE A 151 3.31 2.17 -21.67
N PRO A 152 2.48 2.36 -22.72
CA PRO A 152 1.15 1.76 -22.78
C PRO A 152 1.20 0.26 -22.50
N ASN A 153 0.29 -0.20 -21.63
CA ASN A 153 0.12 -1.60 -21.22
C ASN A 153 1.34 -2.30 -20.60
N LEU A 154 2.52 -1.69 -20.51
CA LEU A 154 3.70 -2.41 -20.00
C LEU A 154 3.51 -2.85 -18.55
N PHE A 155 2.98 -1.95 -17.71
CA PHE A 155 2.67 -2.30 -16.33
C PHE A 155 1.60 -3.39 -16.26
N ALA A 156 0.50 -3.26 -17.01
CA ALA A 156 -0.54 -4.29 -17.09
C ALA A 156 0.00 -5.65 -17.54
N ALA A 157 0.92 -5.66 -18.51
CA ALA A 157 1.58 -6.85 -19.02
C ALA A 157 2.48 -7.52 -17.99
N ILE A 158 3.21 -6.73 -17.17
CA ILE A 158 4.00 -7.23 -16.04
C ILE A 158 3.09 -7.88 -14.98
N VAL A 159 1.98 -7.21 -14.63
CA VAL A 159 1.01 -7.72 -13.65
C VAL A 159 0.37 -9.02 -14.16
N ALA A 160 -0.09 -9.04 -15.40
CA ALA A 160 -0.69 -10.21 -16.04
C ALA A 160 0.26 -11.40 -16.05
N TYR A 161 1.50 -11.21 -16.50
CA TYR A 161 2.47 -12.31 -16.56
C TYR A 161 2.88 -12.82 -15.17
N THR A 162 3.09 -11.90 -14.22
CA THR A 162 3.43 -12.27 -12.83
C THR A 162 2.30 -13.08 -12.20
N GLY A 163 1.05 -12.70 -12.43
CA GLY A 163 -0.09 -13.47 -11.95
C GLY A 163 -0.27 -14.80 -12.68
N GLU A 164 0.00 -14.90 -13.98
CA GLU A 164 -0.02 -16.20 -14.68
C GLU A 164 1.03 -17.19 -14.15
N VAL A 165 2.24 -16.70 -13.84
CA VAL A 165 3.26 -17.53 -13.16
C VAL A 165 2.75 -17.98 -11.80
N ALA A 166 2.19 -17.07 -11.00
CA ALA A 166 1.62 -17.42 -9.69
C ALA A 166 0.49 -18.45 -9.81
N ARG A 167 -0.43 -18.26 -10.76
CA ARG A 167 -1.57 -19.15 -11.02
C ARG A 167 -1.10 -20.54 -11.42
N HIS A 168 -0.10 -20.63 -12.27
CA HIS A 168 0.47 -21.91 -12.71
C HIS A 168 1.21 -22.64 -11.57
N VAL A 169 2.01 -21.93 -10.78
CA VAL A 169 2.80 -22.51 -9.68
C VAL A 169 1.91 -22.99 -8.53
N THR A 170 0.86 -22.25 -8.23
CA THR A 170 0.00 -22.52 -7.06
C THR A 170 -1.22 -23.37 -7.39
N GLY A 171 -1.58 -23.51 -8.67
CA GLY A 171 -2.87 -24.06 -9.07
C GLY A 171 -4.06 -23.14 -8.77
N GLY A 172 -3.78 -21.87 -8.44
CA GLY A 172 -4.80 -20.89 -8.08
C GLY A 172 -5.65 -20.39 -9.25
N HIS A 173 -6.44 -19.36 -8.98
CA HIS A 173 -7.28 -18.68 -9.97
C HIS A 173 -7.24 -17.16 -9.79
N TRP A 174 -7.55 -16.45 -10.87
CA TRP A 174 -7.68 -15.00 -10.83
C TRP A 174 -8.92 -14.61 -10.03
N HIS A 175 -8.73 -13.68 -9.11
CA HIS A 175 -9.77 -13.01 -8.35
C HIS A 175 -9.63 -11.50 -8.57
N LEU A 176 -10.75 -10.81 -8.77
CA LEU A 176 -10.77 -9.35 -8.88
C LEU A 176 -11.57 -8.80 -7.71
N ASN A 177 -10.99 -7.83 -7.02
CA ASN A 177 -11.66 -7.14 -5.93
C ASN A 177 -11.93 -5.68 -6.30
N GLU A 178 -13.19 -5.25 -6.24
CA GLU A 178 -13.54 -3.84 -6.46
C GLU A 178 -13.24 -3.05 -5.18
N VAL A 179 -12.29 -2.13 -5.25
CA VAL A 179 -11.90 -1.32 -4.08
C VAL A 179 -12.67 -0.01 -4.00
N HIS A 180 -12.91 0.64 -5.14
CA HIS A 180 -13.67 1.88 -5.20
C HIS A 180 -14.03 2.28 -6.64
N GLY A 181 -15.28 2.67 -6.88
CA GLY A 181 -15.68 3.42 -8.08
C GLY A 181 -15.34 2.74 -9.41
N GLY A 182 -15.49 1.41 -9.49
CA GLY A 182 -15.13 0.64 -10.68
C GLY A 182 -13.63 0.38 -10.85
N ILE A 183 -12.82 0.63 -9.83
CA ILE A 183 -11.40 0.28 -9.80
C ILE A 183 -11.26 -1.12 -9.20
N TRP A 184 -10.64 -2.02 -9.96
CA TRP A 184 -10.47 -3.42 -9.61
C TRP A 184 -9.00 -3.77 -9.39
N GLU A 185 -8.74 -4.49 -8.32
CA GLU A 185 -7.43 -5.03 -7.97
C GLU A 185 -7.37 -6.53 -8.32
N PRO A 186 -6.39 -6.95 -9.14
CA PRO A 186 -6.24 -8.35 -9.49
C PRO A 186 -5.37 -9.11 -8.47
N TYR A 187 -5.84 -10.30 -8.10
CA TYR A 187 -5.21 -11.23 -7.18
C TYR A 187 -5.19 -12.63 -7.76
N VAL A 188 -4.25 -13.46 -7.31
CA VAL A 188 -4.28 -14.91 -7.58
C VAL A 188 -4.52 -15.62 -6.25
N MET A 189 -5.71 -16.18 -6.07
CA MET A 189 -6.08 -16.94 -4.88
C MET A 189 -5.73 -18.40 -5.07
N TYR A 190 -5.11 -19.03 -4.07
CA TYR A 190 -4.67 -20.42 -4.15
C TYR A 190 -4.96 -21.26 -2.88
N ASP A 191 -5.62 -20.66 -1.89
CA ASP A 191 -6.18 -21.36 -0.74
C ASP A 191 -7.55 -20.76 -0.40
N ASP A 192 -8.44 -21.59 0.14
CA ASP A 192 -9.75 -21.17 0.66
C ASP A 192 -9.58 -20.31 1.93
N ASP A 193 -8.45 -20.46 2.63
CA ASP A 193 -8.05 -19.67 3.80
C ASP A 193 -7.57 -18.24 3.47
N SER A 194 -7.86 -17.74 2.27
CA SER A 194 -7.53 -16.37 1.80
C SER A 194 -6.04 -16.13 1.56
N ASP A 195 -5.24 -17.16 1.28
CA ASP A 195 -3.88 -16.96 0.78
C ASP A 195 -3.94 -16.53 -0.70
N TYR A 196 -3.21 -15.47 -1.02
CA TYR A 196 -3.18 -14.89 -2.35
C TYR A 196 -1.80 -14.33 -2.73
N VAL A 197 -1.56 -14.23 -4.04
CA VAL A 197 -0.49 -13.41 -4.60
C VAL A 197 -1.08 -12.08 -5.07
N ASN A 198 -0.44 -10.97 -4.67
CA ASN A 198 -0.71 -9.64 -5.22
C ASN A 198 0.35 -9.32 -6.31
N PRO A 199 0.02 -9.44 -7.60
CA PRO A 199 0.97 -9.26 -8.70
C PRO A 199 1.29 -7.78 -9.02
N PHE A 200 0.65 -6.79 -8.39
CA PHE A 200 0.81 -5.38 -8.78
C PHE A 200 1.48 -4.51 -7.71
N LEU A 201 1.28 -4.78 -6.42
CA LEU A 201 1.63 -3.83 -5.36
C LEU A 201 3.14 -3.62 -5.21
N GLU A 202 3.91 -4.69 -5.05
CA GLU A 202 5.37 -4.57 -4.90
C GLU A 202 6.07 -4.10 -6.20
N PRO A 203 5.65 -4.53 -7.41
CA PRO A 203 6.13 -3.92 -8.65
C PRO A 203 5.84 -2.43 -8.70
N TYR A 204 4.61 -2.00 -8.37
CA TYR A 204 4.24 -0.58 -8.34
C TYR A 204 5.11 0.20 -7.35
N LYS A 205 5.21 -0.24 -6.10
CA LYS A 205 6.05 0.42 -5.08
C LYS A 205 7.51 0.51 -5.52
N SER A 206 8.05 -0.55 -6.11
CA SER A 206 9.43 -0.59 -6.61
C SER A 206 9.69 0.41 -7.75
N ILE A 207 8.66 0.79 -8.50
CA ILE A 207 8.72 1.80 -9.55
C ILE A 207 8.46 3.21 -8.99
N ALA A 208 7.35 3.40 -8.28
CA ALA A 208 6.86 4.69 -7.80
C ALA A 208 7.70 5.25 -6.64
N GLU A 209 8.07 4.42 -5.67
CA GLU A 209 8.85 4.83 -4.48
C GLU A 209 10.36 4.83 -4.74
N ARG A 210 10.81 4.47 -5.96
CA ARG A 210 12.22 4.44 -6.37
C ARG A 210 13.11 3.61 -5.44
N ARG A 211 12.58 2.50 -4.90
CA ARG A 211 13.35 1.60 -4.03
C ARG A 211 14.61 1.08 -4.75
N ARG A 212 15.72 1.00 -4.01
CA ARG A 212 16.94 0.32 -4.47
C ARG A 212 16.63 -1.18 -4.56
N GLY A 213 17.03 -1.82 -5.67
CA GLY A 213 16.66 -3.21 -5.97
C GLY A 213 15.88 -3.32 -7.27
N GLY A 214 15.57 -4.54 -7.74
CA GLY A 214 14.77 -4.83 -8.94
C GLY A 214 13.27 -4.60 -8.76
N LEU A 215 12.44 -5.25 -9.57
CA LEU A 215 10.98 -5.31 -9.32
C LEU A 215 10.61 -6.45 -8.35
N LEU A 216 11.54 -7.37 -8.10
CA LEU A 216 11.37 -8.49 -7.16
C LEU A 216 10.23 -9.43 -7.58
N LEU A 217 10.00 -9.58 -8.89
CA LEU A 217 8.85 -10.31 -9.43
C LEU A 217 8.79 -11.75 -8.90
N ARG A 218 9.94 -12.43 -8.89
CA ARG A 218 10.04 -13.82 -8.42
C ARG A 218 9.77 -13.97 -6.92
N VAL A 219 10.06 -12.95 -6.11
CA VAL A 219 9.84 -12.98 -4.64
C VAL A 219 8.35 -13.03 -4.30
N LEU A 220 7.48 -12.64 -5.24
CA LEU A 220 6.03 -12.71 -5.09
C LEU A 220 5.47 -14.12 -5.26
N ILE A 221 6.25 -15.04 -5.84
CA ILE A 221 5.80 -16.39 -6.12
C ILE A 221 6.09 -17.27 -4.91
N PRO A 222 5.08 -17.91 -4.30
CA PRO A 222 5.30 -18.81 -3.17
C PRO A 222 6.13 -20.02 -3.60
N VAL A 223 7.01 -20.48 -2.71
CA VAL A 223 7.84 -21.66 -2.94
C VAL A 223 7.01 -22.91 -2.60
N PRO A 224 6.93 -23.92 -3.49
CA PRO A 224 6.24 -25.17 -3.20
C PRO A 224 6.77 -25.81 -1.89
N GLY A 225 5.87 -26.10 -0.94
CA GLY A 225 6.22 -26.74 0.34
C GLY A 225 6.68 -25.79 1.46
N HIS A 226 6.62 -24.48 1.26
CA HIS A 226 6.73 -23.50 2.34
C HIS A 226 5.41 -22.77 2.53
N GLN A 227 4.90 -22.74 3.77
CA GLN A 227 3.80 -21.85 4.15
C GLN A 227 4.20 -20.43 3.74
N GLY A 228 3.40 -19.83 2.86
CA GLY A 228 3.71 -18.57 2.21
C GLY A 228 3.93 -17.42 3.20
N LEU A 229 4.45 -16.32 2.67
CA LEU A 229 4.39 -15.03 3.34
C LEU A 229 2.92 -14.74 3.68
N LYS A 230 2.54 -14.88 4.95
CA LYS A 230 1.23 -14.48 5.44
C LYS A 230 1.14 -12.95 5.35
N PHE A 231 0.57 -12.45 4.27
CA PHE A 231 0.11 -11.07 4.25
C PHE A 231 -1.08 -11.01 5.21
N LYS A 232 -1.03 -10.09 6.17
CA LYS A 232 -2.18 -9.86 7.05
C LYS A 232 -3.38 -9.62 6.17
N LYS A 233 -4.47 -10.32 6.46
CA LYS A 233 -5.81 -10.07 5.97
C LYS A 233 -5.97 -8.55 5.82
N ALA A 234 -6.16 -8.05 4.60
CA ALA A 234 -6.85 -6.78 4.47
C ALA A 234 -8.23 -7.05 5.07
N ASP A 235 -8.59 -6.31 6.11
CA ASP A 235 -9.90 -6.45 6.73
C ASP A 235 -10.92 -5.98 5.68
N TRP A 236 -11.50 -6.96 4.97
CA TRP A 236 -12.56 -6.76 3.99
C TRP A 236 -13.91 -6.89 4.71
N GLU A 237 -14.33 -5.83 5.41
CA GLU A 237 -15.71 -5.62 5.87
C GLU A 237 -16.20 -4.24 5.48
#